data_AF-A0A814HNI1-F1
#
_entry.id   AF-A0A814HNI1-F1
#
_cell.length_a   1.000
_cell.length_b   1.000
_cell.length_c   1.000
_cell.angle_alpha   90.00
_cell.angle_beta   90.00
_cell.angle_gamma   90.00
#
_symmetry.space_group_name_H-M   'P 1'
#
loop_
_entity.id
_entity.type
_entity.pdbx_description
1 polymer ?
#
loop_
_entity_poly.entity_id
_entity_poly.type
_entity_poly.pdbx_seq_one_letter_code
_entity_poly.pdbx_strand_id
1 'polypeptide(L)'
;MPPKSAALPQCDDCQSTEANYWCIECEISYCTTCSVAIHTRARAHHRRVPIYEKPIESKRCEQHRNEKLKYWCDCEKLICMDCHLSEQHKNHRTVPMSKGIFDITEKLKTEFKEAQTSLSQAITKDMLLTDINDNKNIQSITKTFDDLQQLMKELKELKSPIKTEYRIEGVDQLQTNIDNILKQARIVELIPESIQTNKNKFQQSAVTVAGGIFIDNDKSIYIADSLNHRIVKWTTNSNTGQIVGGGNGKGNKNNQLYNPTNIIYDEKNNSFIISDVRRYKQGDKKGELVAGGNGKGKNVNQLNCPYYIFIDEYFSLYISDHDNNRVMKWKKDAKEGIIVAGGNGEGNSLKQLSYPYGVIVDHLGQIYVADAGNHRVIRWREGEKEGEVVVGGNGLGNKSSQLNFPHWFII
;
A
#
# COMPACT_ATOMS: atom_id res chain seq x y z
N MET A 1 20.70 -17.50 16.89
CA MET A 1 20.21 -18.61 16.03
C MET A 1 18.71 -18.44 15.88
N PRO A 2 18.16 -18.33 14.66
CA PRO A 2 16.70 -18.28 14.50
C PRO A 2 16.10 -19.66 14.81
N PRO A 3 14.89 -19.74 15.41
CA PRO A 3 14.25 -21.01 15.72
C PRO A 3 13.85 -21.73 14.43
N LYS A 4 14.20 -23.01 14.32
CA LYS A 4 13.84 -23.90 13.20
C LYS A 4 12.31 -23.99 13.07
N SER A 5 11.81 -23.73 11.86
CA SER A 5 10.46 -24.06 11.41
C SER A 5 10.20 -25.55 11.61
N ALA A 6 8.94 -25.93 11.77
CA ALA A 6 8.64 -27.31 12.09
C ALA A 6 7.34 -27.80 11.46
N ALA A 7 7.44 -29.05 11.03
CA ALA A 7 6.84 -29.60 9.84
C ALA A 7 5.44 -30.24 10.03
N LEU A 8 4.68 -30.55 8.96
CA LEU A 8 3.51 -31.47 8.89
C LEU A 8 3.93 -32.79 9.54
N PRO A 9 2.99 -33.70 9.84
CA PRO A 9 3.34 -35.11 9.97
C PRO A 9 3.89 -35.56 8.61
N GLN A 10 5.20 -35.49 8.47
CA GLN A 10 5.94 -36.04 7.35
C GLN A 10 5.74 -37.56 7.39
N CYS A 11 5.74 -38.18 6.22
CA CYS A 11 5.88 -39.63 6.18
C CYS A 11 7.16 -40.01 6.93
N ASP A 12 7.02 -40.78 8.02
CA ASP A 12 8.17 -41.13 8.88
C ASP A 12 9.22 -41.95 8.11
N ASP A 13 8.81 -42.58 7.01
CA ASP A 13 9.61 -43.48 6.19
C ASP A 13 10.40 -42.74 5.10
N CYS A 14 9.77 -41.86 4.33
CA CYS A 14 10.44 -41.16 3.23
C CYS A 14 10.82 -39.71 3.53
N GLN A 15 10.31 -39.13 4.62
CA GLN A 15 10.63 -37.79 5.15
C GLN A 15 10.61 -36.65 4.12
N SER A 16 9.89 -36.84 3.02
CA SER A 16 9.89 -35.95 1.85
C SER A 16 8.49 -35.64 1.34
N THR A 17 7.47 -36.36 1.85
CA THR A 17 6.08 -36.21 1.43
C THR A 17 5.15 -36.23 2.64
N GLU A 18 4.03 -35.51 2.54
CA GLU A 18 2.99 -35.43 3.56
C GLU A 18 2.37 -36.81 3.85
N ALA A 19 2.15 -37.12 5.13
CA ALA A 19 1.48 -38.35 5.52
C ALA A 19 -0.04 -38.23 5.36
N ASN A 20 -0.65 -39.22 4.68
CA ASN A 20 -2.09 -39.31 4.46
C ASN A 20 -2.76 -40.35 5.38
N TYR A 21 -1.98 -41.26 5.94
CA TYR A 21 -2.46 -42.39 6.74
C TYR A 21 -1.72 -42.48 8.07
N TRP A 22 -2.45 -42.90 9.10
CA TRP A 22 -1.94 -43.29 10.41
C TRP A 22 -2.20 -44.78 10.62
N CYS A 23 -1.18 -45.52 11.05
CA CYS A 23 -1.34 -46.90 11.47
C CYS A 23 -1.50 -46.94 12.98
N ILE A 24 -2.63 -47.46 13.46
CA ILE A 24 -2.96 -47.48 14.89
C ILE A 24 -1.95 -48.33 15.67
N GLU A 25 -1.56 -49.47 15.11
CA GLU A 25 -0.71 -50.46 15.79
C GLU A 25 0.78 -50.14 15.68
N CYS A 26 1.19 -49.39 14.65
CA CYS A 26 2.60 -48.99 14.50
C CYS A 26 2.91 -47.65 15.13
N GLU A 27 1.88 -46.83 15.38
CA GLU A 27 2.03 -45.43 15.74
C GLU A 27 2.93 -44.65 14.76
N ILE A 28 2.81 -44.96 13.47
CA ILE A 28 3.59 -44.37 12.38
C ILE A 28 2.67 -43.73 11.34
N SER A 29 3.12 -42.58 10.80
CA SER A 29 2.47 -41.78 9.77
C SER A 29 3.08 -42.07 8.39
N TYR A 30 2.23 -42.34 7.39
CA TYR A 30 2.66 -42.72 6.03
C TYR A 30 2.02 -41.85 4.94
N CYS A 31 2.78 -41.50 3.90
CA CYS A 31 2.20 -40.99 2.64
C CYS A 31 1.48 -42.11 1.88
N THR A 32 0.71 -41.76 0.84
CA THR A 32 -0.04 -42.76 0.05
C THR A 32 0.87 -43.85 -0.53
N THR A 33 2.04 -43.47 -1.04
CA THR A 33 2.99 -44.40 -1.65
C THR A 33 3.63 -45.33 -0.63
N CYS A 34 4.16 -44.79 0.48
CA CYS A 34 4.77 -45.59 1.56
C CYS A 34 3.74 -46.46 2.27
N SER A 35 2.52 -45.96 2.47
CA SER A 35 1.41 -46.71 3.06
C SER A 35 1.11 -47.96 2.24
N VAL A 36 1.02 -47.84 0.91
CA VAL A 36 0.79 -48.98 0.02
C VAL A 36 2.00 -49.92 0.01
N ALA A 37 3.23 -49.41 -0.08
CA ALA A 37 4.43 -50.23 -0.11
C ALA A 37 4.60 -51.10 1.15
N ILE A 38 4.28 -50.57 2.32
CA ILE A 38 4.48 -51.24 3.62
C ILE A 38 3.28 -52.13 4.00
N HIS A 39 2.05 -51.66 3.77
CA HIS A 39 0.84 -52.36 4.20
C HIS A 39 0.21 -53.29 3.15
N THR A 40 0.87 -53.52 2.00
CA THR A 40 0.46 -54.57 1.05
C THR A 40 1.06 -55.95 1.37
N ARG A 41 2.07 -56.03 2.25
CA ARG A 41 2.76 -57.29 2.60
C ARG A 41 2.94 -57.48 4.11
N ALA A 42 3.97 -56.89 4.71
CA ALA A 42 4.42 -57.19 6.07
C ALA A 42 3.44 -56.72 7.18
N ARG A 43 2.62 -55.70 6.90
CA ARG A 43 1.70 -55.07 7.86
C ARG A 43 0.26 -55.01 7.35
N ALA A 44 -0.14 -55.96 6.51
CA ALA A 44 -1.47 -55.97 5.88
C ALA A 44 -2.63 -56.06 6.88
N HIS A 45 -2.38 -56.62 8.07
CA HIS A 45 -3.35 -56.78 9.15
C HIS A 45 -3.47 -55.55 10.07
N HIS A 46 -2.58 -54.56 9.93
CA HIS A 46 -2.65 -53.34 10.73
C HIS A 46 -3.73 -52.39 10.20
N ARG A 47 -4.51 -51.81 11.11
CA ARG A 47 -5.59 -50.89 10.77
C ARG A 47 -5.02 -49.52 10.46
N ARG A 48 -5.10 -49.19 9.18
CA ARG A 48 -4.80 -47.85 8.67
C ARG A 48 -6.06 -47.00 8.71
N VAL A 49 -5.93 -45.83 9.32
CA VAL A 49 -6.94 -44.80 9.32
C VAL A 49 -6.38 -43.56 8.65
N PRO A 50 -7.22 -42.66 8.13
CA PRO A 50 -6.76 -41.37 7.66
C PRO A 50 -5.97 -40.64 8.76
N ILE A 51 -4.97 -39.85 8.37
CA ILE A 51 -4.05 -39.18 9.32
C ILE A 51 -4.76 -38.34 10.40
N TYR A 52 -5.97 -37.85 10.12
CA TYR A 52 -6.80 -37.11 11.08
C TYR A 52 -7.35 -37.96 12.24
N GLU A 53 -7.30 -39.29 12.19
CA GLU A 53 -7.73 -40.13 13.30
C GLU A 53 -6.62 -40.38 14.34
N LYS A 54 -5.41 -39.83 14.13
CA LYS A 54 -4.33 -39.92 15.11
C LYS A 54 -4.73 -39.19 16.41
N PRO A 55 -4.57 -39.80 17.60
CA PRO A 55 -4.97 -39.20 18.88
C PRO A 55 -4.36 -37.81 19.09
N ILE A 56 -5.17 -36.88 19.58
CA ILE A 56 -4.81 -35.47 19.81
C ILE A 56 -4.89 -35.20 21.32
N GLU A 57 -3.91 -34.53 21.92
CA GLU A 57 -4.18 -33.82 23.19
C GLU A 57 -5.21 -32.70 22.89
N SER A 58 -5.92 -32.12 23.85
CA SER A 58 -6.73 -30.94 23.52
C SER A 58 -6.86 -29.95 24.66
N LYS A 59 -6.95 -28.66 24.31
CA LYS A 59 -7.23 -27.57 25.26
C LYS A 59 -8.55 -27.81 26.01
N ARG A 60 -8.60 -27.27 27.24
CA ARG A 60 -9.79 -27.31 28.10
C ARG A 60 -10.83 -26.30 27.62
N CYS A 61 -12.10 -26.64 27.76
CA CYS A 61 -13.19 -25.74 27.42
C CYS A 61 -13.23 -24.54 28.39
N GLU A 62 -13.44 -23.34 27.84
CA GLU A 62 -13.52 -22.11 28.64
C GLU A 62 -14.73 -22.11 29.59
N GLN A 63 -15.84 -22.70 29.14
CA GLN A 63 -17.08 -22.83 29.92
C GLN A 63 -17.06 -24.04 30.85
N HIS A 64 -16.42 -25.14 30.44
CA HIS A 64 -16.36 -26.40 31.19
C HIS A 64 -14.89 -26.77 31.45
N ARG A 65 -14.29 -26.14 32.47
CA ARG A 65 -12.83 -26.21 32.73
C ARG A 65 -12.28 -27.62 32.94
N ASN A 66 -13.12 -28.57 33.34
CA ASN A 66 -12.72 -29.97 33.54
C ASN A 66 -12.77 -30.79 32.25
N GLU A 67 -13.51 -30.34 31.25
CA GLU A 67 -13.68 -31.03 29.98
C GLU A 67 -12.69 -30.52 28.92
N LYS A 68 -12.23 -31.45 28.09
CA LYS A 68 -11.40 -31.16 26.93
C LYS A 68 -12.26 -30.93 25.69
N LEU A 69 -11.83 -30.04 24.79
CA LEU A 69 -12.47 -29.83 23.50
C LEU A 69 -12.30 -31.08 22.63
N LYS A 70 -13.41 -31.67 22.17
CA LYS A 70 -13.41 -32.98 21.48
C LYS A 70 -14.17 -32.96 20.16
N TYR A 71 -15.08 -32.02 20.00
CA TYR A 71 -16.00 -31.98 18.87
C TYR A 71 -15.93 -30.63 18.15
N TRP A 72 -16.10 -30.67 16.84
CA TRP A 72 -16.34 -29.51 16.01
C TRP A 72 -17.82 -29.41 15.69
N CYS A 73 -18.43 -28.27 16.02
CA CYS A 73 -19.82 -27.96 15.73
C CYS A 73 -19.93 -27.29 14.36
N ASP A 74 -21.00 -27.55 13.63
CA ASP A 74 -21.40 -26.81 12.42
C ASP A 74 -21.56 -25.29 12.61
N CYS A 75 -21.65 -24.81 13.85
CA CYS A 75 -21.54 -23.39 14.23
C CYS A 75 -20.11 -22.83 14.19
N GLU A 76 -19.21 -23.54 13.51
CA GLU A 76 -17.79 -23.19 13.32
C GLU A 76 -17.02 -23.01 14.64
N LYS A 77 -17.33 -23.84 15.65
CA LYS A 77 -16.69 -23.77 16.98
C LYS A 77 -16.29 -25.14 17.51
N LEU A 78 -15.16 -25.16 18.21
CA LEU A 78 -14.75 -26.29 19.05
C LEU A 78 -15.56 -26.33 20.32
N ILE A 79 -16.09 -27.51 20.64
CA ILE A 79 -16.91 -27.74 21.83
C ILE A 79 -16.43 -28.99 22.58
N CYS A 80 -16.68 -29.02 23.88
CA CYS A 80 -16.46 -30.21 24.71
C CYS A 80 -17.71 -31.11 24.75
N MET A 81 -17.61 -32.23 25.46
CA MET A 81 -18.75 -33.15 25.62
C MET A 81 -19.94 -32.47 26.32
N ASP A 82 -19.70 -31.70 27.38
CA ASP A 82 -20.77 -31.00 28.10
C ASP A 82 -21.46 -29.94 27.24
N CYS A 83 -20.68 -29.20 26.42
CA CYS A 83 -21.24 -28.26 25.44
C CYS A 83 -22.07 -28.98 24.38
N HIS A 84 -21.66 -30.16 23.90
CA HIS A 84 -22.41 -30.94 22.91
C HIS A 84 -23.78 -31.38 23.45
N LEU A 85 -23.85 -31.73 24.74
CA LEU A 85 -25.08 -32.12 25.42
C LEU A 85 -25.94 -30.93 25.88
N SER A 86 -25.40 -29.71 25.83
CA SER A 86 -26.13 -28.51 26.21
C SER A 86 -27.23 -28.15 25.20
N GLU A 87 -28.29 -27.51 25.67
CA GLU A 87 -29.37 -27.00 24.80
C GLU A 87 -28.85 -26.04 23.71
N GLN A 88 -27.68 -25.43 23.89
CA GLN A 88 -27.06 -24.52 22.91
C GLN A 88 -26.53 -25.25 21.66
N HIS A 89 -26.23 -26.55 21.74
CA HIS A 89 -25.68 -27.34 20.63
C HIS A 89 -26.42 -28.66 20.36
N LYS A 90 -27.51 -28.93 21.08
CA LYS A 90 -28.28 -30.18 21.02
C LYS A 90 -28.78 -30.54 19.62
N ASN A 91 -29.09 -29.53 18.79
CA ASN A 91 -29.60 -29.71 17.42
C ASN A 91 -28.55 -29.48 16.33
N HIS A 92 -27.30 -29.23 16.73
CA HIS A 92 -26.20 -28.96 15.82
C HIS A 92 -25.48 -30.24 15.44
N ARG A 93 -25.06 -30.32 14.17
CA ARG A 93 -24.23 -31.43 13.71
C ARG A 93 -22.84 -31.27 14.28
N THR A 94 -22.36 -32.30 14.96
CA THR A 94 -21.01 -32.34 15.51
C THR A 94 -20.21 -33.48 14.90
N VAL A 95 -18.95 -33.22 14.59
CA VAL A 95 -17.97 -34.22 14.16
C VAL A 95 -16.80 -34.24 15.14
N PRO A 96 -15.98 -35.31 15.18
CA PRO A 96 -14.73 -35.29 15.91
C PRO A 96 -13.89 -34.07 15.51
N MET A 97 -13.26 -33.42 16.49
CA MET A 97 -12.46 -32.21 16.31
C MET A 97 -11.50 -32.31 15.12
N SER A 98 -10.79 -33.43 15.00
CA SER A 98 -9.82 -33.65 13.95
C SER A 98 -10.43 -33.70 12.55
N LYS A 99 -11.61 -34.29 12.42
CA LYS A 99 -12.39 -34.31 11.18
C LYS A 99 -12.90 -32.92 10.83
N GLY A 100 -13.43 -32.17 11.80
CA GLY A 100 -13.86 -30.78 11.58
C GLY A 100 -12.71 -29.88 11.13
N ILE A 101 -11.53 -30.02 11.75
CA ILE A 101 -10.30 -29.33 11.35
C ILE A 101 -9.88 -29.74 9.93
N PHE A 102 -9.92 -31.03 9.61
CA PHE A 102 -9.59 -31.54 8.27
C PHE A 102 -10.54 -31.00 7.20
N ASP A 103 -11.85 -31.10 7.42
CA ASP A 103 -12.88 -30.65 6.48
C ASP A 103 -12.76 -29.13 6.21
N ILE A 104 -12.47 -28.33 7.25
CA ILE A 104 -12.21 -26.89 7.10
C ILE A 104 -10.91 -26.63 6.36
N THR A 105 -9.84 -27.38 6.65
CA THR A 105 -8.56 -27.22 5.96
C THR A 105 -8.72 -27.51 4.46
N GLU A 106 -9.47 -28.54 4.08
CA GLU A 106 -9.75 -28.87 2.68
C GLU A 106 -10.66 -27.83 2.00
N LYS A 107 -11.66 -27.31 2.73
CA LYS A 107 -12.49 -26.18 2.24
C LYS A 107 -11.62 -24.96 1.94
N LEU A 108 -10.78 -24.55 2.90
CA LEU A 108 -9.86 -23.41 2.75
C LEU A 108 -8.86 -23.61 1.62
N LYS A 109 -8.32 -24.83 1.42
CA LYS A 109 -7.45 -25.15 0.27
C LYS A 109 -8.16 -24.95 -1.07
N THR A 110 -9.44 -25.33 -1.13
CA THR A 110 -10.25 -25.23 -2.36
C THR A 110 -10.53 -23.77 -2.68
N GLU A 111 -11.03 -23.01 -1.71
CA GLU A 111 -11.29 -21.57 -1.84
C GLU A 111 -10.02 -20.78 -2.18
N PHE A 112 -8.89 -21.16 -1.59
CA PHE A 112 -7.58 -20.60 -1.93
C PHE A 112 -7.20 -20.82 -3.41
N LYS A 113 -7.40 -22.04 -3.92
CA LYS A 113 -7.07 -22.40 -5.31
C LYS A 113 -7.95 -21.65 -6.31
N GLU A 114 -9.22 -21.46 -5.98
CA GLU A 114 -10.16 -20.66 -6.77
C GLU A 114 -9.73 -19.20 -6.82
N ALA A 115 -9.42 -18.59 -5.66
CA ALA A 115 -8.94 -17.22 -5.57
C ALA A 115 -7.62 -17.01 -6.34
N GLN A 116 -6.68 -17.95 -6.25
CA GLN A 116 -5.43 -17.92 -7.02
C GLN A 116 -5.68 -17.94 -8.53
N THR A 117 -6.65 -18.73 -8.98
CA THR A 117 -7.02 -18.84 -10.41
C THR A 117 -7.65 -17.54 -10.90
N SER A 118 -8.60 -16.98 -10.14
CA SER A 118 -9.25 -15.70 -10.46
C SER A 118 -8.26 -14.54 -10.51
N LEU A 119 -7.32 -14.47 -9.56
CA LEU A 119 -6.28 -13.44 -9.55
C LEU A 119 -5.34 -13.56 -10.76
N SER A 120 -4.90 -14.78 -11.08
CA SER A 120 -4.00 -15.02 -12.23
C SER A 120 -4.63 -14.59 -13.56
N GLN A 121 -5.93 -14.86 -13.72
CA GLN A 121 -6.73 -14.44 -14.90
C GLN A 121 -6.91 -12.93 -14.96
N ALA A 122 -7.10 -12.27 -13.82
CA ALA A 122 -7.26 -10.82 -13.77
C ALA A 122 -5.96 -10.07 -14.12
N ILE A 123 -4.81 -10.54 -13.60
CA ILE A 123 -3.49 -9.95 -13.86
C ILE A 123 -3.10 -10.06 -15.34
N THR A 124 -3.37 -11.21 -15.98
CA THR A 124 -3.04 -11.39 -17.41
C THR A 124 -3.85 -10.51 -18.35
N LYS A 125 -5.04 -10.07 -17.91
CA LYS A 125 -5.92 -9.21 -18.71
C LYS A 125 -5.54 -7.72 -18.62
N ASP A 126 -4.99 -7.27 -17.49
CA ASP A 126 -4.54 -5.88 -17.27
C ASP A 126 -3.27 -5.53 -18.06
N MET A 127 -2.39 -6.51 -18.31
CA MET A 127 -1.18 -6.32 -19.14
C MET A 127 -1.47 -5.99 -20.62
N LEU A 128 -2.73 -6.12 -21.08
CA LEU A 128 -3.13 -5.95 -22.49
C LEU A 128 -4.00 -4.70 -22.74
N LEU A 129 -4.45 -3.98 -21.72
CA LEU A 129 -5.35 -2.83 -21.88
C LEU A 129 -4.77 -1.59 -21.19
N THR A 130 -4.24 -0.68 -21.99
CA THR A 130 -3.78 0.66 -21.60
C THR A 130 -4.92 1.64 -21.26
N ASP A 131 -6.17 1.19 -21.16
CA ASP A 131 -7.33 2.05 -20.95
C ASP A 131 -7.95 1.84 -19.56
N ILE A 132 -7.74 2.84 -18.70
CA ILE A 132 -8.12 2.95 -17.28
C ILE A 132 -9.65 2.88 -17.01
N ASN A 133 -10.51 2.57 -18.00
CA ASN A 133 -11.96 2.73 -17.86
C ASN A 133 -12.80 1.48 -17.58
N ASP A 134 -12.22 0.28 -17.48
CA ASP A 134 -12.98 -0.93 -17.15
C ASP A 134 -13.04 -1.21 -15.62
N ASN A 135 -13.81 -0.37 -14.92
CA ASN A 135 -14.13 -0.48 -13.48
C ASN A 135 -14.60 -1.88 -13.01
N LYS A 136 -15.08 -2.75 -13.92
CA LYS A 136 -15.55 -4.10 -13.58
C LYS A 136 -14.42 -5.08 -13.22
N ASN A 137 -13.25 -4.99 -13.87
CA ASN A 137 -12.14 -5.91 -13.61
C ASN A 137 -11.47 -5.58 -12.26
N ILE A 138 -11.27 -4.29 -11.98
CA ILE A 138 -10.76 -3.79 -10.69
C ILE A 138 -11.69 -4.21 -9.54
N GLN A 139 -13.00 -4.06 -9.69
CA GLN A 139 -13.96 -4.51 -8.68
C GLN A 139 -13.89 -6.02 -8.42
N SER A 140 -13.67 -6.83 -9.46
CA SER A 140 -13.48 -8.27 -9.29
C SER A 140 -12.18 -8.60 -8.54
N ILE A 141 -11.09 -7.86 -8.82
CA ILE A 141 -9.81 -8.01 -8.13
C ILE A 141 -9.93 -7.60 -6.66
N THR A 142 -10.50 -6.42 -6.37
CA THR A 142 -10.72 -5.94 -5.00
C THR A 142 -11.58 -6.91 -4.20
N LYS A 143 -12.65 -7.44 -4.80
CA LYS A 143 -13.48 -8.45 -4.16
C LYS A 143 -12.67 -9.71 -3.84
N THR A 144 -11.88 -10.20 -4.79
CA THR A 144 -11.01 -11.37 -4.60
C THR A 144 -9.99 -11.12 -3.48
N PHE A 145 -9.47 -9.90 -3.35
CA PHE A 145 -8.57 -9.52 -2.27
C PHE A 145 -9.27 -9.47 -0.90
N ASP A 146 -10.44 -8.86 -0.81
CA ASP A 146 -11.27 -8.83 0.40
C ASP A 146 -11.60 -10.26 0.86
N ASP A 147 -11.97 -11.14 -0.08
CA ASP A 147 -12.24 -12.56 0.17
C ASP A 147 -10.97 -13.28 0.69
N LEU A 148 -9.79 -13.01 0.12
CA LEU A 148 -8.52 -13.58 0.58
C LEU A 148 -8.12 -13.09 1.99
N GLN A 149 -8.35 -11.82 2.33
CA GLN A 149 -8.11 -11.27 3.67
C GLN A 149 -9.01 -11.94 4.72
N GLN A 150 -10.28 -12.14 4.39
CA GLN A 150 -11.24 -12.82 5.25
C GLN A 150 -10.83 -14.28 5.49
N LEU A 151 -10.44 -15.02 4.44
CA LEU A 151 -9.89 -16.37 4.57
C LEU A 151 -8.64 -16.41 5.46
N MET A 152 -7.78 -15.40 5.36
CA MET A 152 -6.57 -15.32 6.18
C MET A 152 -6.86 -15.05 7.66
N LYS A 153 -7.94 -14.32 7.95
CA LYS A 153 -8.43 -14.12 9.32
C LYS A 153 -8.99 -15.41 9.90
N GLU A 154 -9.84 -16.10 9.14
CA GLU A 154 -10.40 -17.41 9.54
C GLU A 154 -9.28 -18.43 9.79
N LEU A 155 -8.30 -18.50 8.89
CA LEU A 155 -7.14 -19.39 9.03
C LEU A 155 -6.31 -19.08 10.28
N LYS A 156 -6.17 -17.80 10.68
CA LYS A 156 -5.52 -17.41 11.95
C LYS A 156 -6.32 -17.81 13.18
N GLU A 157 -7.64 -17.67 13.13
CA GLU A 157 -8.55 -18.06 14.22
C GLU A 157 -8.56 -19.59 14.40
N LEU A 158 -8.52 -20.36 13.31
CA LEU A 158 -8.38 -21.82 13.31
C LEU A 158 -6.98 -22.28 13.77
N LYS A 159 -5.93 -21.53 13.46
CA LYS A 159 -4.55 -21.84 13.87
C LYS A 159 -4.34 -21.76 15.38
N SER A 160 -5.05 -20.87 16.08
CA SER A 160 -4.98 -20.68 17.54
C SER A 160 -5.23 -21.97 18.37
N PRO A 161 -6.27 -22.76 18.09
CA PRO A 161 -6.49 -24.07 18.72
C PRO A 161 -5.62 -25.19 18.12
N ILE A 162 -5.33 -25.17 16.81
CA ILE A 162 -4.59 -26.24 16.10
C ILE A 162 -3.09 -26.30 16.50
N LYS A 163 -2.45 -25.14 16.71
CA LYS A 163 -0.99 -25.01 16.94
C LYS A 163 -0.50 -25.67 18.23
N THR A 164 -1.40 -25.99 19.16
CA THR A 164 -1.07 -26.65 20.43
C THR A 164 -0.99 -28.16 20.34
N GLU A 165 -1.50 -28.80 19.29
CA GLU A 165 -1.47 -30.27 19.21
C GLU A 165 -1.30 -30.89 17.81
N TYR A 166 -1.68 -30.21 16.73
CA TYR A 166 -1.46 -30.71 15.37
C TYR A 166 -0.62 -29.70 14.60
N ARG A 167 0.66 -30.02 14.41
CA ARG A 167 1.48 -29.31 13.44
C ARG A 167 1.07 -29.77 12.05
N ILE A 168 0.19 -29.02 11.40
CA ILE A 168 -0.16 -29.21 9.99
C ILE A 168 0.64 -28.17 9.18
N GLU A 169 1.86 -28.48 8.69
CA GLU A 169 2.56 -27.70 7.60
C GLU A 169 1.65 -27.29 6.43
N GLY A 170 0.48 -27.90 6.21
CA GLY A 170 -0.47 -27.41 5.22
C GLY A 170 -0.99 -26.00 5.55
N VAL A 171 -1.30 -25.72 6.82
CA VAL A 171 -1.87 -24.42 7.25
C VAL A 171 -0.80 -23.33 7.29
N ASP A 172 0.43 -23.65 7.69
CA ASP A 172 1.55 -22.72 7.64
C ASP A 172 2.00 -22.42 6.20
N GLN A 173 2.01 -23.44 5.32
CA GLN A 173 2.29 -23.26 3.90
C GLN A 173 1.15 -22.52 3.20
N LEU A 174 -0.12 -22.79 3.54
CA LEU A 174 -1.27 -22.00 3.08
C LEU A 174 -1.17 -20.57 3.54
N GLN A 175 -0.88 -20.31 4.82
CA GLN A 175 -0.64 -18.96 5.32
C GLN A 175 0.49 -18.28 4.54
N THR A 176 1.60 -18.96 4.30
CA THR A 176 2.75 -18.42 3.55
C THR A 176 2.40 -18.19 2.07
N ASN A 177 1.62 -19.07 1.46
CA ASN A 177 1.17 -18.94 0.08
C ASN A 177 0.13 -17.83 -0.04
N ILE A 178 -0.80 -17.70 0.91
CA ILE A 178 -1.71 -16.57 1.02
C ILE A 178 -0.91 -15.29 1.27
N ASP A 179 0.10 -15.28 2.14
CA ASP A 179 0.94 -14.11 2.38
C ASP A 179 1.73 -13.71 1.11
N ASN A 180 2.24 -14.68 0.35
CA ASN A 180 2.92 -14.45 -0.92
C ASN A 180 1.95 -13.99 -2.02
N ILE A 181 0.75 -14.57 -2.09
CA ILE A 181 -0.31 -14.14 -3.01
C ILE A 181 -0.83 -12.77 -2.60
N LEU A 182 -1.03 -12.47 -1.32
CA LEU A 182 -1.36 -11.14 -0.84
C LEU A 182 -0.23 -10.17 -1.09
N LYS A 183 1.04 -10.61 -1.12
CA LYS A 183 2.19 -9.79 -1.50
C LYS A 183 2.24 -9.52 -3.01
N GLN A 184 1.86 -10.49 -3.84
CA GLN A 184 1.72 -10.34 -5.30
C GLN A 184 0.46 -9.56 -5.67
N ALA A 185 -0.66 -9.83 -5.00
CA ALA A 185 -1.87 -9.03 -5.03
C ALA A 185 -1.58 -7.65 -4.45
N ARG A 186 -0.63 -7.49 -3.51
CA ARG A 186 -0.10 -6.18 -3.14
C ARG A 186 0.61 -5.51 -4.29
N ILE A 187 1.24 -6.23 -5.21
CA ILE A 187 1.73 -5.64 -6.47
C ILE A 187 0.52 -5.19 -7.34
N VAL A 188 -0.62 -5.87 -7.22
CA VAL A 188 -1.93 -5.48 -7.77
C VAL A 188 -2.67 -4.41 -6.91
N GLU A 189 -2.26 -4.16 -5.66
CA GLU A 189 -2.65 -3.01 -4.83
C GLU A 189 -1.63 -1.85 -4.94
N LEU A 190 -0.44 -2.16 -5.47
CA LEU A 190 0.59 -1.24 -5.97
C LEU A 190 0.37 -0.96 -7.47
N ILE A 191 -0.62 -1.61 -8.11
CA ILE A 191 -1.38 -0.96 -9.18
C ILE A 191 -1.95 0.29 -8.54
N PRO A 192 -1.86 1.42 -9.23
CA PRO A 192 -1.78 2.74 -8.64
C PRO A 192 -2.79 2.96 -7.52
N GLU A 193 -2.37 3.56 -6.39
CA GLU A 193 -3.29 4.08 -5.35
C GLU A 193 -4.41 4.94 -5.97
N SER A 194 -4.24 5.47 -7.19
CA SER A 194 -5.28 6.16 -7.99
C SER A 194 -6.54 5.34 -8.32
N ILE A 195 -6.48 4.00 -8.27
CA ILE A 195 -7.60 3.10 -8.57
C ILE A 195 -8.34 2.63 -7.31
N GLN A 196 -7.62 2.20 -6.25
CA GLN A 196 -8.24 1.91 -4.94
C GLN A 196 -8.81 3.17 -4.28
N THR A 197 -8.21 4.34 -4.53
CA THR A 197 -8.75 5.61 -4.03
C THR A 197 -10.16 5.89 -4.51
N ASN A 198 -10.72 5.30 -5.59
CA ASN A 198 -12.12 5.61 -5.97
C ASN A 198 -13.19 5.05 -5.00
N LYS A 199 -12.88 4.04 -4.17
CA LYS A 199 -13.79 3.53 -3.12
C LYS A 199 -13.77 4.43 -1.88
N ASN A 200 -12.62 5.05 -1.56
CA ASN A 200 -12.43 5.95 -0.41
C ASN A 200 -12.46 7.46 -0.77
N LYS A 201 -12.41 7.83 -2.06
CA LYS A 201 -12.44 9.21 -2.58
C LYS A 201 -13.78 9.89 -2.37
N PHE A 202 -14.86 9.14 -2.14
CA PHE A 202 -16.15 9.73 -1.80
C PHE A 202 -16.32 10.05 -0.30
N GLN A 203 -15.33 9.73 0.56
CA GLN A 203 -15.41 10.06 1.99
C GLN A 203 -14.17 10.72 2.61
N GLN A 204 -13.06 10.88 1.89
CA GLN A 204 -11.84 11.46 2.47
C GLN A 204 -10.98 12.24 1.46
N SER A 205 -11.61 13.15 0.70
CA SER A 205 -10.86 14.09 -0.11
C SER A 205 -9.91 14.92 0.77
N ALA A 206 -8.62 14.88 0.44
CA ALA A 206 -7.80 16.08 0.49
C ALA A 206 -7.51 16.39 -0.97
N VAL A 207 -8.34 17.26 -1.58
CA VAL A 207 -8.11 17.77 -2.92
C VAL A 207 -6.78 18.52 -2.93
N THR A 208 -5.73 17.82 -3.33
CA THR A 208 -4.38 18.37 -3.43
C THR A 208 -4.14 18.78 -4.88
N VAL A 209 -4.79 19.87 -5.31
CA VAL A 209 -4.52 20.44 -6.64
C VAL A 209 -3.32 21.37 -6.49
N ALA A 210 -2.20 20.98 -7.11
CA ALA A 210 -1.03 21.84 -7.24
C ALA A 210 -1.24 22.78 -8.43
N GLY A 211 -1.22 24.09 -8.18
CA GLY A 211 -1.36 25.10 -9.23
C GLY A 211 -1.39 26.53 -8.67
N GLY A 212 -1.37 27.54 -9.54
CA GLY A 212 -1.55 28.93 -9.15
C GLY A 212 -3.00 29.28 -8.74
N ILE A 213 -3.93 28.35 -8.97
CA ILE A 213 -5.35 28.46 -8.63
C ILE A 213 -5.78 27.14 -8.00
N PHE A 214 -6.56 27.22 -6.92
CA PHE A 214 -7.16 26.09 -6.21
C PHE A 214 -8.64 26.38 -5.93
N ILE A 215 -9.50 25.36 -5.93
CA ILE A 215 -10.92 25.48 -5.61
C ILE A 215 -11.25 24.49 -4.48
N ASP A 216 -11.77 24.99 -3.35
CA ASP A 216 -12.18 24.14 -2.21
C ASP A 216 -13.57 23.51 -2.41
N ASN A 217 -13.93 22.57 -1.53
CA ASN A 217 -15.25 21.90 -1.54
C ASN A 217 -16.44 22.87 -1.38
N ASP A 218 -16.22 24.03 -0.76
CA ASP A 218 -17.21 25.10 -0.64
C ASP A 218 -17.27 26.00 -1.91
N LYS A 219 -16.56 25.59 -2.97
CA LYS A 219 -16.40 26.29 -4.25
C LYS A 219 -15.72 27.66 -4.14
N SER A 220 -14.99 27.89 -3.05
CA SER A 220 -14.15 29.08 -2.92
C SER A 220 -12.88 28.93 -3.77
N ILE A 221 -12.49 30.00 -4.45
CA ILE A 221 -11.33 30.03 -5.34
C ILE A 221 -10.17 30.71 -4.61
N TYR A 222 -9.03 30.04 -4.51
CA TYR A 222 -7.78 30.56 -3.99
C TYR A 222 -6.85 30.83 -5.15
N ILE A 223 -6.27 32.02 -5.20
CA ILE A 223 -5.37 32.45 -6.27
C ILE A 223 -4.04 32.89 -5.65
N ALA A 224 -2.95 32.37 -6.22
CA ALA A 224 -1.61 32.87 -5.98
C ALA A 224 -1.43 34.15 -6.81
N ASP A 225 -1.71 35.29 -6.20
CA ASP A 225 -1.59 36.60 -6.83
C ASP A 225 -0.10 37.03 -6.79
N SER A 226 0.70 36.38 -7.64
CA SER A 226 2.16 36.30 -7.54
C SER A 226 2.81 37.67 -7.41
N LEU A 227 2.49 38.58 -8.34
CA LEU A 227 3.11 39.91 -8.41
C LEU A 227 2.65 40.84 -7.29
N ASN A 228 1.51 40.55 -6.65
CA ASN A 228 1.06 41.25 -5.45
C ASN A 228 1.49 40.54 -4.16
N HIS A 229 2.27 39.45 -4.26
CA HIS A 229 2.88 38.74 -3.13
C HIS A 229 1.86 38.34 -2.04
N ARG A 230 0.74 37.77 -2.47
CA ARG A 230 -0.35 37.39 -1.59
C ARG A 230 -1.14 36.20 -2.14
N ILE A 231 -1.85 35.54 -1.25
CA ILE A 231 -2.88 34.55 -1.57
C ILE A 231 -4.23 35.16 -1.27
N VAL A 232 -5.15 35.07 -2.21
CA VAL A 232 -6.48 35.66 -2.07
C VAL A 232 -7.54 34.59 -2.30
N LYS A 233 -8.49 34.52 -1.36
CA LYS A 233 -9.67 33.64 -1.40
C LYS A 233 -10.89 34.44 -1.88
N TRP A 234 -11.58 33.94 -2.90
CA TRP A 234 -12.90 34.40 -3.32
C TRP A 234 -13.94 33.36 -2.96
N THR A 235 -14.96 33.76 -2.22
CA THR A 235 -16.16 32.95 -2.01
C THR A 235 -17.12 33.12 -3.18
N THR A 236 -17.84 32.05 -3.52
CA THR A 236 -18.88 32.05 -4.55
C THR A 236 -19.84 33.23 -4.35
N ASN A 237 -20.12 33.97 -5.42
CA ASN A 237 -20.97 35.17 -5.45
C ASN A 237 -20.42 36.43 -4.73
N SER A 238 -19.14 36.45 -4.33
CA SER A 238 -18.48 37.67 -3.86
C SER A 238 -17.68 38.33 -4.98
N ASN A 239 -17.81 39.66 -5.11
CA ASN A 239 -16.96 40.48 -5.99
C ASN A 239 -15.68 40.95 -5.29
N THR A 240 -15.46 40.55 -4.03
CA THR A 240 -14.29 40.93 -3.23
C THR A 240 -13.55 39.72 -2.72
N GLY A 241 -12.23 39.75 -2.82
CA GLY A 241 -11.34 38.69 -2.34
C GLY A 241 -10.83 38.98 -0.94
N GLN A 242 -10.71 37.94 -0.12
CA GLN A 242 -10.09 37.98 1.20
C GLN A 242 -8.62 37.59 1.10
N ILE A 243 -7.70 38.42 1.61
CA ILE A 243 -6.29 38.03 1.73
C ILE A 243 -6.18 36.98 2.84
N VAL A 244 -5.70 35.79 2.47
CA VAL A 244 -5.54 34.66 3.40
C VAL A 244 -4.08 34.31 3.66
N GLY A 245 -3.15 34.86 2.88
CA GLY A 245 -1.71 34.74 3.11
C GLY A 245 -0.95 35.88 2.46
N GLY A 246 0.15 36.32 3.08
CA GLY A 246 0.97 37.42 2.56
C GLY A 246 0.29 38.79 2.63
N GLY A 247 0.51 39.62 1.60
CA GLY A 247 -0.08 40.96 1.49
C GLY A 247 0.62 42.06 2.31
N ASN A 248 1.70 41.72 3.02
CA ASN A 248 2.51 42.67 3.82
C ASN A 248 3.81 43.09 3.11
N GLY A 249 3.75 43.20 1.78
CA GLY A 249 4.88 43.48 0.91
C GLY A 249 5.72 42.24 0.57
N LYS A 250 6.68 42.45 -0.35
CA LYS A 250 7.58 41.40 -0.82
C LYS A 250 8.59 41.03 0.27
N GLY A 251 8.82 39.74 0.48
CA GLY A 251 9.88 39.28 1.38
C GLY A 251 9.69 37.86 1.89
N ASN A 252 10.55 37.50 2.84
CA ASN A 252 10.64 36.16 3.43
C ASN A 252 10.35 36.18 4.94
N LYS A 253 9.77 37.26 5.48
CA LYS A 253 9.26 37.27 6.85
C LYS A 253 8.01 36.38 6.93
N ASN A 254 7.64 35.93 8.13
CA ASN A 254 6.52 35.01 8.30
C ASN A 254 5.14 35.54 7.86
N ASN A 255 4.99 36.84 7.63
CA ASN A 255 3.79 37.46 7.11
C ASN A 255 3.96 38.05 5.70
N GLN A 256 5.11 37.83 5.04
CA GLN A 256 5.44 38.31 3.70
C GLN A 256 5.59 37.12 2.75
N LEU A 257 5.27 37.33 1.48
CA LEU A 257 5.53 36.36 0.41
C LEU A 257 6.44 36.98 -0.63
N TYR A 258 7.04 36.13 -1.46
CA TYR A 258 7.79 36.57 -2.62
C TYR A 258 7.38 35.74 -3.83
N ASN A 259 6.59 36.34 -4.71
CA ASN A 259 6.06 35.72 -5.93
C ASN A 259 5.49 34.30 -5.70
N PRO A 260 4.43 34.14 -4.90
CA PRO A 260 3.79 32.83 -4.75
C PRO A 260 3.25 32.36 -6.10
N THR A 261 3.60 31.16 -6.53
CA THR A 261 3.26 30.58 -7.85
C THR A 261 2.38 29.33 -7.75
N ASN A 262 2.42 28.67 -6.60
CA ASN A 262 1.77 27.40 -6.34
C ASN A 262 1.11 27.43 -4.97
N ILE A 263 -0.09 26.87 -4.89
CA ILE A 263 -0.85 26.62 -3.66
C ILE A 263 -1.17 25.12 -3.63
N ILE A 264 -1.02 24.52 -2.45
CA ILE A 264 -1.43 23.17 -2.11
C ILE A 264 -2.37 23.31 -0.92
N TYR A 265 -3.60 22.82 -1.03
CA TYR A 265 -4.55 22.84 0.08
C TYR A 265 -4.64 21.47 0.77
N ASP A 266 -4.64 21.50 2.10
CA ASP A 266 -4.78 20.36 2.99
C ASP A 266 -6.14 20.49 3.68
N GLU A 267 -7.15 19.83 3.09
CA GLU A 267 -8.56 19.91 3.54
C GLU A 267 -8.72 19.46 4.99
N LYS A 268 -7.98 18.41 5.39
CA LYS A 268 -8.05 17.83 6.73
C LYS A 268 -7.67 18.82 7.82
N ASN A 269 -6.67 19.64 7.54
CA ASN A 269 -6.13 20.61 8.51
C ASN A 269 -6.62 22.04 8.24
N ASN A 270 -7.49 22.24 7.24
CA ASN A 270 -7.94 23.55 6.76
C ASN A 270 -6.75 24.53 6.61
N SER A 271 -5.73 24.07 5.91
CA SER A 271 -4.46 24.78 5.75
C SER A 271 -3.99 24.72 4.31
N PHE A 272 -3.15 25.66 3.90
CA PHE A 272 -2.50 25.63 2.60
C PHE A 272 -1.00 25.82 2.72
N ILE A 273 -0.26 25.15 1.84
CA ILE A 273 1.18 25.31 1.64
C ILE A 273 1.37 26.04 0.33
N ILE A 274 2.32 26.96 0.28
CA ILE A 274 2.61 27.77 -0.91
C ILE A 274 4.05 27.59 -1.36
N SER A 275 4.38 28.07 -2.56
CA SER A 275 5.69 27.85 -3.22
C SER A 275 6.93 28.19 -2.38
N ASP A 276 6.85 29.09 -1.41
CA ASP A 276 7.95 29.39 -0.47
C ASP A 276 8.05 28.41 0.72
N VAL A 277 7.37 27.25 0.63
CA VAL A 277 7.30 26.17 1.61
C VAL A 277 6.78 26.60 2.99
N ARG A 278 5.90 27.62 3.02
CA ARG A 278 5.15 27.98 4.23
C ARG A 278 3.76 27.40 4.24
N ARG A 279 3.35 26.91 5.40
CA ARG A 279 1.98 26.52 5.72
C ARG A 279 1.25 27.67 6.41
N TYR A 280 0.02 27.94 5.99
CA TYR A 280 -0.92 28.87 6.61
C TYR A 280 -2.22 28.14 6.92
N LYS A 281 -2.76 28.26 8.13
CA LYS A 281 -4.14 27.86 8.42
C LYS A 281 -5.08 28.99 8.05
N GLN A 282 -6.36 28.66 7.82
CA GLN A 282 -7.35 29.68 7.53
C GLN A 282 -7.43 30.72 8.68
N GLY A 283 -7.21 31.99 8.32
CA GLY A 283 -7.21 33.11 9.28
C GLY A 283 -5.84 33.46 9.86
N ASP A 284 -4.80 32.68 9.58
CA ASP A 284 -3.45 32.99 10.02
C ASP A 284 -2.92 34.26 9.35
N LYS A 285 -2.25 35.10 10.15
CA LYS A 285 -1.50 36.27 9.64
C LYS A 285 -0.01 35.96 9.41
N LYS A 286 0.44 34.77 9.82
CA LYS A 286 1.83 34.33 9.78
C LYS A 286 1.90 32.86 9.39
N GLY A 287 2.74 32.53 8.42
CA GLY A 287 2.96 31.15 7.97
C GLY A 287 4.17 30.50 8.65
N GLU A 288 4.07 29.19 8.86
CA GLU A 288 5.11 28.35 9.45
C GLU A 288 5.91 27.65 8.34
N LEU A 289 7.23 27.62 8.44
CA LEU A 289 8.07 26.91 7.47
C LEU A 289 7.94 25.41 7.68
N VAL A 290 7.67 24.67 6.60
CA VAL A 290 7.57 23.20 6.63
C VAL A 290 8.78 22.49 5.98
N ALA A 291 9.65 23.24 5.29
CA ALA A 291 10.92 22.75 4.74
C ALA A 291 11.98 23.89 4.65
N GLY A 292 13.26 23.55 4.48
CA GLY A 292 14.32 24.51 4.15
C GLY A 292 14.63 25.60 5.18
N GLY A 293 14.23 25.43 6.45
CA GLY A 293 14.24 26.46 7.50
C GLY A 293 15.60 27.02 7.96
N ASN A 294 16.70 26.71 7.28
CA ASN A 294 18.06 27.13 7.64
C ASN A 294 18.65 28.19 6.69
N GLY A 295 17.77 29.00 6.09
CA GLY A 295 18.15 30.10 5.19
C GLY A 295 18.44 29.66 3.75
N LYS A 296 18.80 30.65 2.91
CA LYS A 296 19.13 30.43 1.49
C LYS A 296 20.47 29.71 1.36
N GLY A 297 20.50 28.57 0.68
CA GLY A 297 21.74 27.82 0.45
C GLY A 297 21.54 26.46 -0.21
N LYS A 298 22.64 25.71 -0.35
CA LYS A 298 22.72 24.42 -1.07
C LYS A 298 22.75 23.20 -0.16
N ASN A 299 22.81 23.37 1.15
CA ASN A 299 22.80 22.24 2.08
C ASN A 299 21.44 21.50 2.01
N VAL A 300 21.41 20.25 2.48
CA VAL A 300 20.20 19.41 2.47
C VAL A 300 19.08 19.92 3.38
N ASN A 301 19.39 20.87 4.26
CA ASN A 301 18.45 21.53 5.16
C ASN A 301 18.12 22.98 4.75
N GLN A 302 18.54 23.38 3.54
CA GLN A 302 18.37 24.72 2.96
C GLN A 302 17.71 24.64 1.58
N LEU A 303 17.06 25.72 1.18
CA LEU A 303 16.46 25.89 -0.14
C LEU A 303 16.88 27.25 -0.72
N ASN A 304 16.81 27.41 -2.03
CA ASN A 304 17.14 28.63 -2.73
C ASN A 304 16.11 28.92 -3.82
N CYS A 305 15.24 29.89 -3.52
CA CYS A 305 14.12 30.28 -4.39
C CYS A 305 13.24 29.08 -4.80
N PRO A 306 12.69 28.29 -3.85
CA PRO A 306 11.78 27.20 -4.21
C PRO A 306 10.61 27.75 -5.06
N TYR A 307 10.36 27.11 -6.20
CA TYR A 307 9.43 27.64 -7.21
C TYR A 307 8.11 26.88 -7.28
N TYR A 308 8.13 25.58 -7.05
CA TYR A 308 6.94 24.73 -7.13
C TYR A 308 7.04 23.61 -6.10
N ILE A 309 5.87 23.18 -5.63
CA ILE A 309 5.75 22.12 -4.66
C ILE A 309 4.73 21.11 -5.18
N PHE A 310 5.06 19.85 -4.99
CA PHE A 310 4.12 18.74 -5.10
C PHE A 310 4.12 18.01 -3.76
N ILE A 311 2.98 17.45 -3.36
CA ILE A 311 2.88 16.63 -2.15
C ILE A 311 2.30 15.27 -2.53
N ASP A 312 2.95 14.20 -2.06
CA ASP A 312 2.45 12.84 -2.26
C ASP A 312 1.42 12.44 -1.18
N GLU A 313 0.81 11.26 -1.35
CA GLU A 313 -0.19 10.73 -0.40
C GLU A 313 0.37 10.46 1.00
N TYR A 314 1.69 10.36 1.14
CA TYR A 314 2.40 10.23 2.41
C TYR A 314 2.74 11.58 3.05
N PHE A 315 2.23 12.69 2.51
CA PHE A 315 2.54 14.07 2.91
C PHE A 315 4.02 14.44 2.77
N SER A 316 4.76 13.79 1.86
CA SER A 316 6.12 14.21 1.52
C SER A 316 6.08 15.33 0.48
N LEU A 317 6.87 16.39 0.72
CA LEU A 317 6.97 17.53 -0.16
C LEU A 317 8.09 17.31 -1.18
N TYR A 318 7.77 17.45 -2.46
CA TYR A 318 8.73 17.52 -3.56
C TYR A 318 8.81 18.96 -4.01
N ILE A 319 9.99 19.54 -3.90
CA ILE A 319 10.21 20.98 -4.05
C ILE A 319 11.19 21.19 -5.20
N SER A 320 10.77 21.95 -6.20
CA SER A 320 11.66 22.49 -7.23
C SER A 320 12.52 23.58 -6.61
N ASP A 321 13.74 23.21 -6.21
CA ASP A 321 14.74 24.11 -5.62
C ASP A 321 15.49 24.82 -6.76
N HIS A 322 14.77 25.76 -7.38
CA HIS A 322 15.04 26.38 -8.68
C HIS A 322 16.48 26.90 -8.82
N ASP A 323 16.93 27.80 -7.96
CA ASP A 323 18.26 28.42 -8.08
C ASP A 323 19.39 27.44 -7.73
N ASN A 324 19.06 26.30 -7.13
CA ASN A 324 20.00 25.23 -6.85
C ASN A 324 19.97 24.11 -7.90
N ASN A 325 19.12 24.21 -8.94
CA ASN A 325 19.05 23.26 -10.04
C ASN A 325 18.85 21.80 -9.57
N ARG A 326 17.94 21.62 -8.62
CA ARG A 326 17.64 20.30 -8.03
C ARG A 326 16.19 20.20 -7.62
N VAL A 327 15.74 18.96 -7.39
CA VAL A 327 14.48 18.66 -6.73
C VAL A 327 14.78 18.02 -5.38
N MET A 328 14.14 18.54 -4.34
CA MET A 328 14.28 18.06 -2.96
C MET A 328 13.00 17.35 -2.52
N LYS A 329 13.13 16.16 -1.91
CA LYS A 329 12.07 15.46 -1.20
C LYS A 329 12.22 15.69 0.30
N TRP A 330 11.19 16.20 0.94
CA TRP A 330 11.08 16.34 2.39
C TRP A 330 9.99 15.41 2.89
N LYS A 331 10.35 14.41 3.68
CA LYS A 331 9.34 13.62 4.40
C LYS A 331 8.65 14.52 5.43
N LYS A 332 7.41 14.19 5.76
CA LYS A 332 6.66 14.87 6.81
C LYS A 332 7.51 14.98 8.08
N ASP A 333 7.56 16.19 8.65
CA ASP A 333 8.28 16.54 9.87
C ASP A 333 9.82 16.33 9.82
N ALA A 334 10.39 16.08 8.64
CA ALA A 334 11.84 15.92 8.49
C ALA A 334 12.59 17.24 8.63
N LYS A 335 13.73 17.21 9.33
CA LYS A 335 14.63 18.38 9.49
C LYS A 335 15.46 18.67 8.24
N GLU A 336 15.69 17.67 7.42
CA GLU A 336 16.51 17.73 6.22
C GLU A 336 15.82 17.00 5.07
N GLY A 337 16.09 17.44 3.85
CA GLY A 337 15.57 16.85 2.62
C GLY A 337 16.57 15.93 1.95
N ILE A 338 16.10 15.24 0.92
CA ILE A 338 16.90 14.34 0.09
C ILE A 338 16.84 14.87 -1.35
N ILE A 339 17.99 14.92 -2.02
CA ILE A 339 18.04 15.26 -3.45
C ILE A 339 17.49 14.05 -4.22
N VAL A 340 16.43 14.25 -4.99
CA VAL A 340 15.77 13.18 -5.77
C VAL A 340 15.89 13.36 -7.28
N ALA A 341 16.30 14.55 -7.74
CA ALA A 341 16.70 14.81 -9.12
C ALA A 341 17.68 15.99 -9.18
N GLY A 342 18.62 15.94 -10.12
CA GLY A 342 19.61 17.01 -10.32
C GLY A 342 20.64 17.11 -9.19
N GLY A 343 21.03 18.35 -8.83
CA GLY A 343 22.01 18.61 -7.76
C GLY A 343 23.48 18.50 -8.17
N ASN A 344 23.77 18.16 -9.43
CA ASN A 344 25.13 18.08 -9.98
C ASN A 344 25.57 19.38 -10.70
N GLY A 345 25.10 20.53 -10.19
CA GLY A 345 25.24 21.81 -10.84
C GLY A 345 24.23 22.04 -11.97
N GLU A 346 24.22 23.27 -12.48
CA GLU A 346 23.42 23.63 -13.65
C GLU A 346 24.01 22.97 -14.91
N GLY A 347 23.14 22.44 -15.78
CA GLY A 347 23.56 21.90 -17.06
C GLY A 347 22.46 21.10 -17.75
N ASN A 348 22.79 20.53 -18.91
CA ASN A 348 21.83 19.82 -19.78
C ASN A 348 22.07 18.30 -19.86
N SER A 349 23.07 17.77 -19.14
CA SER A 349 23.26 16.31 -19.04
C SER A 349 22.08 15.65 -18.34
N LEU A 350 21.99 14.32 -18.43
CA LEU A 350 20.91 13.56 -17.77
C LEU A 350 21.01 13.58 -16.23
N LYS A 351 22.13 14.05 -15.66
CA LYS A 351 22.37 14.17 -14.22
C LYS A 351 22.13 15.58 -13.68
N GLN A 352 21.89 16.52 -14.58
CA GLN A 352 21.79 17.95 -14.29
C GLN A 352 20.43 18.48 -14.69
N LEU A 353 20.06 19.59 -14.05
CA LEU A 353 18.87 20.37 -14.37
C LEU A 353 19.32 21.82 -14.62
N SER A 354 18.46 22.59 -15.28
CA SER A 354 18.60 24.04 -15.44
C SER A 354 17.24 24.68 -15.19
N TYR A 355 17.15 25.44 -14.09
CA TYR A 355 15.95 26.15 -13.66
C TYR A 355 14.70 25.24 -13.61
N PRO A 356 14.67 24.20 -12.76
CA PRO A 356 13.49 23.34 -12.65
C PRO A 356 12.30 24.16 -12.14
N TYR A 357 11.24 24.25 -12.95
CA TYR A 357 10.05 25.03 -12.60
C TYR A 357 9.04 24.14 -11.90
N GLY A 358 8.69 23.00 -12.48
CA GLY A 358 7.64 22.12 -11.98
C GLY A 358 8.18 20.75 -11.60
N VAL A 359 7.50 20.13 -10.63
CA VAL A 359 7.73 18.73 -10.27
C VAL A 359 6.38 18.08 -9.99
N ILE A 360 6.21 16.84 -10.45
CA ILE A 360 5.15 15.91 -10.00
C ILE A 360 5.74 14.53 -9.80
N VAL A 361 5.04 13.72 -9.02
CA VAL A 361 5.37 12.32 -8.83
C VAL A 361 4.15 11.49 -9.16
N ASP A 362 4.31 10.47 -10.00
CA ASP A 362 3.24 9.53 -10.26
C ASP A 362 3.13 8.50 -9.13
N HIS A 363 2.06 7.71 -9.18
CA HIS A 363 1.76 6.65 -8.22
C HIS A 363 2.79 5.50 -8.21
N LEU A 364 3.68 5.39 -9.20
CA LEU A 364 4.80 4.43 -9.19
C LEU A 364 6.06 5.05 -8.56
N GLY A 365 5.98 6.29 -8.08
CA GLY A 365 7.13 7.03 -7.54
C GLY A 365 8.05 7.60 -8.62
N GLN A 366 7.62 7.68 -9.88
CA GLN A 366 8.41 8.33 -10.93
C GLN A 366 8.26 9.84 -10.84
N ILE A 367 9.39 10.53 -10.80
CA ILE A 367 9.48 11.96 -10.58
C ILE A 367 9.64 12.65 -11.93
N TYR A 368 8.67 13.44 -12.35
CA TYR A 368 8.73 14.22 -13.58
C TYR A 368 9.07 15.66 -13.22
N VAL A 369 10.09 16.19 -13.88
CA VAL A 369 10.59 17.54 -13.64
C VAL A 369 10.48 18.33 -14.93
N ALA A 370 9.82 19.49 -14.85
CA ALA A 370 9.86 20.48 -15.92
C ALA A 370 11.20 21.22 -15.83
N ASP A 371 12.18 20.68 -16.56
CA ASP A 371 13.55 21.17 -16.64
C ASP A 371 13.60 22.37 -17.59
N ALA A 372 13.08 23.50 -17.11
CA ALA A 372 12.58 24.59 -17.93
C ALA A 372 13.67 25.26 -18.78
N GLY A 373 14.85 25.48 -18.18
CA GLY A 373 16.02 26.03 -18.85
C GLY A 373 16.57 25.12 -19.95
N ASN A 374 16.33 23.81 -19.86
CA ASN A 374 16.69 22.84 -20.88
C ASN A 374 15.54 22.51 -21.86
N HIS A 375 14.39 23.18 -21.72
CA HIS A 375 13.23 23.02 -22.60
C HIS A 375 12.78 21.57 -22.78
N ARG A 376 12.75 20.84 -21.66
CA ARG A 376 12.39 19.42 -21.63
C ARG A 376 11.63 19.05 -20.37
N VAL A 377 10.97 17.90 -20.43
CA VAL A 377 10.51 17.18 -19.25
C VAL A 377 11.40 15.96 -19.09
N ILE A 378 11.99 15.82 -17.91
CA ILE A 378 12.86 14.69 -17.57
C ILE A 378 12.23 13.88 -16.44
N ARG A 379 12.28 12.57 -16.56
CA ARG A 379 11.77 11.62 -15.58
C ARG A 379 12.92 10.99 -14.81
N TRP A 380 12.81 10.92 -13.50
CA TRP A 380 13.73 10.22 -12.60
C TRP A 380 12.98 9.12 -11.85
N ARG A 381 13.67 8.03 -11.54
CA ARG A 381 13.19 7.01 -10.60
C ARG A 381 13.91 7.16 -9.28
N GLU A 382 13.26 6.82 -8.18
CA GLU A 382 13.87 6.93 -6.86
C GLU A 382 15.15 6.09 -6.77
N GLY A 383 16.26 6.73 -6.37
CA GLY A 383 17.58 6.09 -6.25
C GLY A 383 18.45 6.11 -7.51
N GLU A 384 17.89 6.48 -8.67
CA GLU A 384 18.66 6.62 -9.91
C GLU A 384 19.58 7.84 -9.87
N LYS A 385 20.68 7.78 -10.61
CA LYS A 385 21.69 8.86 -10.67
C LYS A 385 21.53 9.77 -11.89
N GLU A 386 20.68 9.38 -12.84
CA GLU A 386 20.39 10.13 -14.05
C GLU A 386 18.92 9.96 -14.42
N GLY A 387 18.38 10.96 -15.11
CA GLY A 387 17.02 10.94 -15.63
C GLY A 387 16.95 10.52 -17.08
N GLU A 388 15.72 10.41 -17.55
CA GLU A 388 15.37 10.07 -18.93
C GLU A 388 14.50 11.18 -19.51
N VAL A 389 14.86 11.70 -20.68
CA VAL A 389 14.05 12.71 -21.35
C VAL A 389 12.78 12.05 -21.88
N VAL A 390 11.62 12.51 -21.40
CA VAL A 390 10.32 11.96 -21.81
C VAL A 390 9.62 12.86 -22.83
N VAL A 391 9.84 14.17 -22.78
CA VAL A 391 9.24 15.15 -23.71
C VAL A 391 10.23 16.29 -23.95
N GLY A 392 10.30 16.78 -25.19
CA GLY A 392 11.11 17.95 -25.55
C GLY A 392 12.60 17.65 -25.64
N GLY A 393 13.45 18.63 -25.33
CA GLY A 393 14.91 18.51 -25.42
C GLY A 393 15.50 18.76 -26.81
N ASN A 394 14.67 19.11 -27.80
CA ASN A 394 15.09 19.43 -29.17
C ASN A 394 15.29 20.95 -29.38
N GLY A 395 15.75 21.63 -28.33
CA GLY A 395 15.92 23.08 -28.29
C GLY A 395 14.62 23.87 -28.07
N LEU A 396 14.80 25.17 -27.86
CA LEU A 396 13.72 26.15 -27.74
C LEU A 396 12.95 26.25 -29.06
N GLY A 397 11.62 26.19 -29.01
CA GLY A 397 10.81 26.53 -30.17
C GLY A 397 9.34 26.14 -30.07
N ASN A 398 8.65 26.18 -31.21
CA ASN A 398 7.21 25.96 -31.34
C ASN A 398 6.87 24.73 -32.20
N LYS A 399 7.87 23.93 -32.62
CA LYS A 399 7.62 22.66 -33.31
C LYS A 399 7.02 21.64 -32.32
N SER A 400 6.32 20.65 -32.85
CA SER A 400 5.69 19.58 -32.03
C SER A 400 6.67 18.78 -31.17
N SER A 401 7.97 18.76 -31.51
CA SER A 401 9.03 18.11 -30.76
C SER A 401 9.80 19.04 -29.82
N GLN A 402 9.44 20.33 -29.74
CA GLN A 402 10.11 21.37 -28.97
C GLN A 402 9.21 21.87 -27.83
N LEU A 403 9.85 22.36 -26.77
CA LEU A 403 9.17 23.08 -25.69
C LEU A 403 9.79 24.46 -25.53
N ASN A 404 9.09 25.32 -24.82
CA ASN A 404 9.57 26.65 -24.46
C ASN A 404 9.26 26.87 -22.97
N PHE A 405 10.30 26.78 -22.13
CA PHE A 405 10.22 26.88 -20.66
C PHE A 405 8.99 26.18 -20.07
N PRO A 406 8.90 24.84 -20.14
CA PRO A 406 7.79 24.12 -19.47
C PRO A 406 7.75 24.51 -17.98
N HIS A 407 6.56 24.88 -17.48
CA HIS A 407 6.43 25.43 -16.13
C HIS A 407 5.86 24.43 -15.12
N TRP A 408 4.55 24.17 -15.17
CA TRP A 408 3.82 23.42 -14.15
C TRP A 408 3.06 22.27 -14.79
N PHE A 409 2.67 21.31 -13.95
CA PHE A 409 1.92 20.13 -14.34
C PHE A 409 0.51 20.20 -13.72
N ILE A 410 -0.46 19.62 -14.40
CA ILE A 410 -1.80 19.33 -13.87
C ILE A 410 -1.96 17.81 -13.92
N ILE A 411 -2.51 17.23 -12.85
CA ILE A 411 -2.82 15.79 -12.76
C ILE A 411 -4.33 15.62 -12.65
#